data_AF-A0A170YWL1-F1
#
_entry.id   AF-A0A170YWL1-F1
#
_cell.length_a   1.000
_cell.length_b   1.000
_cell.length_c   1.000
_cell.angle_alpha   90.00
_cell.angle_beta   90.00
_cell.angle_gamma   90.00
#
_symmetry.space_group_name_H-M   'P 1'
#
loop_
_entity.id
_entity.type
_entity.pdbx_description
1 polymer ?
#
loop_
_entity_poly.entity_id
_entity_poly.type
_entity_poly.pdbx_seq_one_letter_code
_entity_poly.pdbx_strand_id
1 'polypeptide(L)'
;MAAVVLATAGACGTPSERRDGVIAQVTRFERALDAGQHERLCTALAPSTREELEQSTRRRCARAIGEQDLPAAGAVRRVDVYGGQARVVLEHDTVFLAHFPTGWKVTAAGCRPRPQRPYQCELKGG
;
A
#
# COMPACT_ATOMS: atom_id res chain seq x y z
N MET A 1 -12.64 18.82 44.67
CA MET A 1 -12.14 17.69 43.87
C MET A 1 -12.54 17.94 42.44
N ALA A 2 -11.58 18.26 41.56
CA ALA A 2 -11.84 18.52 40.14
C ALA A 2 -11.90 17.17 39.41
N ALA A 3 -13.06 16.85 38.84
CA ALA A 3 -13.22 15.67 37.99
C ALA A 3 -12.64 15.96 36.60
N VAL A 4 -11.47 15.40 36.32
CA VAL A 4 -10.88 15.39 34.98
C VAL A 4 -11.64 14.34 34.17
N VAL A 5 -12.53 14.79 33.30
CA VAL A 5 -13.17 13.93 32.30
C VAL A 5 -12.13 13.65 31.22
N LEU A 6 -11.49 12.48 31.30
CA LEU A 6 -10.69 11.94 30.21
C LEU A 6 -11.64 11.50 29.09
N ALA A 7 -11.82 12.36 28.09
CA ALA A 7 -12.45 11.98 26.83
C ALA A 7 -11.47 11.08 26.05
N THR A 8 -11.64 9.76 26.19
CA THR A 8 -11.00 8.79 25.29
C THR A 8 -11.69 8.89 23.94
N ALA A 9 -11.12 9.68 23.02
CA ALA A 9 -11.54 9.68 21.63
C ALA A 9 -11.24 8.29 21.04
N GLY A 10 -12.25 7.42 21.02
CA GLY A 10 -12.22 6.22 20.20
C GLY A 10 -12.04 6.66 18.74
N ALA A 11 -10.86 6.40 18.19
CA ALA A 11 -10.49 6.77 16.83
C ALA A 11 -11.25 5.91 15.80
N CYS A 12 -12.56 6.09 15.70
CA CYS A 12 -13.31 5.74 14.51
C CYS A 12 -12.93 6.76 13.43
N GLY A 13 -11.75 6.60 12.83
CA GLY A 13 -11.31 7.46 11.74
C GLY A 13 -12.38 7.54 10.66
N THR A 14 -12.77 8.74 10.28
CA THR A 14 -13.79 9.03 9.28
C THR A 14 -13.41 8.45 7.92
N PRO A 15 -14.37 8.25 7.00
CA PRO A 15 -14.06 7.81 5.63
C PRO A 15 -13.05 8.73 4.92
N SER A 16 -13.09 10.04 5.19
CA SER A 16 -12.16 11.03 4.64
C SER A 16 -10.74 10.84 5.18
N GLU A 17 -10.58 10.70 6.50
CA GLU A 17 -9.26 10.45 7.11
C GLU A 17 -8.63 9.13 6.63
N ARG A 18 -9.45 8.09 6.41
CA ARG A 18 -8.97 6.83 5.83
C ARG A 18 -8.49 7.02 4.40
N ARG A 19 -9.24 7.75 3.58
CA ARG A 19 -8.84 8.10 2.20
C ARG A 19 -7.53 8.88 2.19
N ASP A 20 -7.39 9.87 3.06
CA ASP A 20 -6.16 10.67 3.16
C ASP A 20 -4.97 9.82 3.61
N GLY A 21 -5.19 8.90 4.55
CA GLY A 21 -4.18 7.92 4.98
C GLY A 21 -3.72 7.00 3.84
N VAL A 22 -4.66 6.56 2.99
CA VAL A 22 -4.35 5.76 1.79
C VAL A 22 -3.53 6.57 0.79
N ILE A 23 -3.96 7.80 0.47
CA ILE A 23 -3.24 8.70 -0.45
C ILE A 23 -1.82 8.94 0.07
N ALA A 24 -1.68 9.30 1.34
CA ALA A 24 -0.38 9.56 1.94
C ALA A 24 0.53 8.33 1.90
N GLN A 25 -0.01 7.12 2.08
CA GLN A 25 0.77 5.90 1.99
C GLN A 25 1.22 5.58 0.58
N VAL A 26 0.35 5.68 -0.43
CA VAL A 26 0.73 5.48 -1.83
C VAL A 26 1.76 6.52 -2.26
N THR A 27 1.55 7.80 -1.95
CA THR A 27 2.53 8.85 -2.27
C THR A 27 3.89 8.65 -1.61
N ARG A 28 3.95 7.99 -0.44
CA ARG A 28 5.24 7.60 0.17
C ARG A 28 5.87 6.40 -0.53
N PHE A 29 5.06 5.43 -0.95
CA PHE A 29 5.52 4.27 -1.70
C PHE A 29 6.12 4.68 -3.04
N GLU A 30 5.40 5.49 -3.83
CA GLU A 30 5.89 6.00 -5.13
C GLU A 30 7.19 6.79 -4.99
N ARG A 31 7.29 7.70 -4.01
CA ARG A 31 8.54 8.44 -3.76
C ARG A 31 9.70 7.54 -3.35
N ALA A 32 9.43 6.46 -2.62
CA ALA A 32 10.46 5.48 -2.27
C ALA A 32 10.89 4.65 -3.49
N LEU A 33 9.95 4.38 -4.41
CA LEU A 33 10.21 3.69 -5.67
C LEU A 33 11.11 4.56 -6.56
N ASP A 34 10.71 5.81 -6.80
CA ASP A 34 11.49 6.78 -7.58
C ASP A 34 12.91 6.99 -7.03
N ALA A 35 13.05 6.98 -5.71
CA ALA A 35 14.34 7.18 -5.04
C ALA A 35 15.16 5.90 -4.84
N GLY A 36 14.70 4.73 -5.31
CA GLY A 36 15.39 3.44 -5.14
C GLY A 36 15.56 3.02 -3.67
N GLN A 37 14.67 3.46 -2.79
CA GLN A 37 14.77 3.23 -1.33
C GLN A 37 14.14 1.88 -0.95
N HIS A 38 14.78 0.79 -1.38
CA HIS A 38 14.22 -0.56 -1.29
C HIS A 38 13.81 -0.99 0.14
N GLU A 39 14.56 -0.60 1.16
CA GLU A 39 14.19 -0.90 2.56
C GLU A 39 12.88 -0.21 2.99
N ARG A 40 12.64 1.01 2.51
CA ARG A 40 11.37 1.73 2.75
C ARG A 40 10.22 1.09 2.00
N LEU A 41 10.46 0.64 0.76
CA LEU A 41 9.47 -0.12 -0.01
C LEU A 41 9.08 -1.40 0.74
N CYS A 42 10.05 -2.18 1.21
CA CYS A 42 9.82 -3.39 2.00
C CYS A 42 9.03 -3.14 3.29
N THR A 43 9.26 -2.01 3.95
CA THR A 43 8.50 -1.60 5.15
C THR A 43 7.07 -1.18 4.81
N ALA A 44 6.84 -0.68 3.59
CA ALA A 44 5.52 -0.30 3.11
C ALA A 44 4.66 -1.50 2.68
N LEU A 45 5.27 -2.65 2.39
CA LEU A 45 4.55 -3.87 2.04
C LEU A 45 3.78 -4.45 3.22
N ALA A 46 2.67 -5.13 2.89
CA ALA A 46 2.01 -6.01 3.82
C ALA A 46 2.93 -7.20 4.17
N PRO A 47 2.88 -7.74 5.40
CA PRO A 47 3.73 -8.85 5.80
C PRO A 47 3.67 -10.04 4.84
N SER A 48 2.46 -10.46 4.42
CA SER A 48 2.29 -11.56 3.47
C SER A 48 2.88 -11.27 2.09
N THR A 49 2.68 -10.05 1.56
CA THR A 49 3.29 -9.61 0.29
C THR A 49 4.81 -9.62 0.34
N ARG A 50 5.39 -9.17 1.46
CA ARG A 50 6.84 -9.22 1.66
C ARG A 50 7.34 -10.66 1.71
N GLU A 51 6.67 -11.52 2.47
CA GLU A 51 7.04 -12.93 2.60
C GLU A 51 6.95 -13.67 1.26
N GLU A 52 5.88 -13.47 0.49
CA GLU A 52 5.74 -14.07 -0.85
C GLU A 52 6.80 -13.57 -1.82
N LEU A 53 7.12 -12.27 -1.81
CA LEU A 53 8.19 -11.71 -2.62
C LEU A 53 9.54 -12.36 -2.30
N GLU A 54 9.86 -12.53 -1.02
CA GLU A 54 11.10 -13.17 -0.59
C GLU A 54 11.15 -14.66 -0.95
N GLN A 55 10.03 -15.37 -0.78
CA GLN A 55 9.92 -16.80 -1.10
C GLN A 55 10.03 -17.07 -2.60
N SER A 56 9.32 -16.28 -3.43
CA SER A 56 9.30 -16.45 -4.89
C SER A 56 10.65 -16.14 -5.53
N THR A 57 11.34 -15.10 -5.05
CA THR A 57 12.64 -14.68 -5.58
C THR A 57 13.83 -15.37 -4.90
N ARG A 58 13.60 -16.06 -3.77
CA ARG A 58 14.61 -16.63 -2.86
C ARG A 58 15.68 -15.62 -2.44
N ARG A 59 15.27 -14.37 -2.23
CA ARG A 59 16.13 -13.23 -1.87
C ARG A 59 15.49 -12.44 -0.74
N ARG A 60 16.29 -11.66 -0.03
CA ARG A 60 15.76 -10.69 0.95
C ARG A 60 14.96 -9.61 0.23
N CYS A 61 13.93 -9.07 0.89
CA CYS A 61 12.97 -8.16 0.27
C CYS A 61 13.65 -6.99 -0.46
N ALA A 62 14.64 -6.33 0.17
CA ALA A 62 15.28 -5.15 -0.43
C ALA A 62 15.99 -5.45 -1.75
N ARG A 63 16.46 -6.69 -1.95
CA ARG A 63 17.00 -7.13 -3.24
C ARG A 63 15.89 -7.56 -4.18
N ALA A 64 14.92 -8.33 -3.68
CA ALA A 64 13.81 -8.85 -4.47
C ALA A 64 12.93 -7.74 -5.08
N ILE A 65 12.66 -6.69 -4.31
CA ILE A 65 11.82 -5.56 -4.75
C ILE A 65 12.50 -4.71 -5.82
N GLY A 66 13.83 -4.57 -5.76
CA GLY A 66 14.60 -3.88 -6.79
C GLY A 66 14.71 -4.67 -8.10
N GLU A 67 14.39 -5.97 -8.08
CA GLU A 67 14.27 -6.81 -9.26
C GLU A 67 12.84 -6.83 -9.83
N GLN A 68 11.86 -6.21 -9.16
CA GLN A 68 10.50 -6.05 -9.68
C GLN A 68 10.45 -4.88 -10.67
N ASP A 69 9.82 -5.09 -11.82
CA ASP A 69 9.63 -4.06 -12.83
C ASP A 69 8.38 -3.22 -12.51
N LEU A 70 8.44 -2.49 -11.40
CA LEU A 70 7.35 -1.60 -10.98
C LEU A 70 7.42 -0.29 -11.79
N PRO A 71 6.37 0.07 -12.55
CA PRO A 71 6.35 1.30 -13.31
C PRO A 71 6.26 2.51 -12.37
N ALA A 72 6.83 3.64 -12.78
CA ALA A 72 6.51 4.92 -12.15
C ALA A 72 5.02 5.21 -12.37
N ALA A 73 4.23 5.17 -11.30
CA ALA A 73 2.77 5.13 -11.40
C ALA A 73 2.14 6.47 -11.79
N GLY A 74 2.84 7.59 -11.54
CA GLY A 74 2.35 8.95 -11.81
C GLY A 74 1.34 9.46 -10.76
N ALA A 75 0.49 10.40 -11.16
CA ALA A 75 -0.46 11.05 -10.25
C ALA A 75 -1.64 10.12 -9.86
N VAL A 76 -2.11 10.26 -8.61
CA VAL A 76 -3.32 9.57 -8.13
C VAL A 76 -4.55 10.07 -8.90
N ARG A 77 -5.30 9.15 -9.52
CA ARG A 77 -6.52 9.43 -10.28
C ARG A 77 -7.79 9.09 -9.53
N ARG A 78 -7.79 7.98 -8.79
CA ARG A 78 -8.95 7.53 -8.02
C ARG A 78 -8.49 6.79 -6.78
N VAL A 79 -9.23 6.98 -5.70
CA VAL A 79 -9.08 6.20 -4.47
C VAL A 79 -10.43 5.64 -4.07
N ASP A 80 -10.49 4.33 -3.92
CA ASP A 80 -11.66 3.60 -3.45
C ASP A 80 -11.28 2.92 -2.12
N VAL A 81 -12.03 3.18 -1.06
CA VAL A 81 -11.80 2.60 0.27
C VAL A 81 -12.99 1.76 0.67
N TYR A 82 -12.75 0.50 1.03
CA TYR A 82 -13.74 -0.48 1.42
C TYR A 82 -13.36 -1.06 2.78
N GLY A 83 -13.81 -0.41 3.85
CA GLY A 83 -13.46 -0.80 5.22
C GLY A 83 -11.95 -0.73 5.46
N GLY A 84 -11.33 -1.89 5.68
CA GLY A 84 -9.88 -2.05 5.87
C GLY A 84 -9.10 -2.30 4.57
N GLN A 85 -9.71 -2.20 3.40
CA GLN A 85 -9.05 -2.36 2.10
C GLN A 85 -9.16 -1.08 1.29
N ALA A 86 -8.22 -0.86 0.38
CA ALA A 86 -8.26 0.25 -0.55
C ALA A 86 -7.65 -0.12 -1.91
N ARG A 87 -8.17 0.53 -2.94
CA ARG A 87 -7.62 0.52 -4.30
C ARG A 87 -7.30 1.96 -4.69
N VAL A 88 -6.09 2.17 -5.20
CA VAL A 88 -5.64 3.45 -5.74
C VAL A 88 -5.30 3.26 -7.21
N VAL A 89 -6.03 3.95 -8.07
CA VAL A 89 -5.74 4.01 -9.51
C VAL A 89 -4.88 5.24 -9.75
N LEU A 90 -3.69 5.03 -10.29
CA LEU A 90 -2.76 6.06 -10.73
C LEU A 90 -2.78 6.16 -12.26
N GLU A 91 -1.94 7.04 -12.83
CA GLU A 91 -1.86 7.22 -14.28
C GLU A 91 -1.41 5.96 -15.02
N HIS A 92 -0.44 5.24 -14.45
CA HIS A 92 0.22 4.10 -15.09
C HIS A 92 0.20 2.83 -14.22
N ASP A 93 -0.37 2.88 -13.03
CA ASP A 93 -0.46 1.75 -12.11
C ASP A 93 -1.80 1.69 -11.37
N THR A 94 -2.11 0.53 -10.80
CA THR A 94 -3.10 0.37 -9.74
C THR A 94 -2.44 -0.28 -8.54
N VAL A 95 -2.57 0.34 -7.38
CA VAL A 95 -2.02 -0.16 -6.11
C VAL A 95 -3.17 -0.59 -5.20
N PHE A 96 -3.04 -1.77 -4.59
CA PHE A 96 -3.96 -2.28 -3.59
C PHE A 96 -3.32 -2.20 -2.21
N LEU A 97 -4.13 -1.80 -1.22
CA LEU A 97 -3.69 -1.65 0.16
C LEU A 97 -4.66 -2.31 1.13
N ALA A 98 -4.13 -2.73 2.27
CA ALA A 98 -4.91 -3.14 3.42
C ALA A 98 -4.45 -2.39 4.68
N HIS A 99 -5.37 -2.18 5.61
CA HIS A 99 -5.12 -1.50 6.87
C HIS A 99 -4.67 -2.51 7.92
N PHE A 100 -3.46 -2.32 8.44
CA PHE A 100 -2.89 -3.10 9.53
C PHE A 100 -2.84 -2.25 10.81
N PRO A 101 -2.56 -2.83 11.99
CA PRO A 101 -2.33 -2.06 13.22
C PRO A 101 -1.22 -1.01 13.09
N THR A 102 -0.26 -1.22 12.18
CA THR A 102 0.84 -0.29 11.86
C THR A 102 0.50 0.71 10.75
N GLY A 103 -0.76 0.76 10.30
CA GLY A 103 -1.26 1.62 9.23
C GLY A 103 -1.48 0.90 7.91
N TRP A 104 -1.74 1.67 6.85
CA TRP A 104 -1.93 1.14 5.50
C TRP A 104 -0.65 0.51 4.95
N LYS A 105 -0.79 -0.68 4.36
CA LYS A 105 0.30 -1.43 3.72
C LYS A 105 -0.08 -1.85 2.31
N VAL A 106 0.89 -1.85 1.40
CA VAL A 106 0.72 -2.27 0.01
C VAL A 106 0.62 -3.79 -0.04
N THR A 107 -0.50 -4.30 -0.57
CA THR A 107 -0.73 -5.72 -0.79
C THR A 107 -0.42 -6.15 -2.22
N ALA A 108 -0.59 -5.25 -3.19
CA ALA A 108 -0.20 -5.45 -4.58
C ALA A 108 0.09 -4.12 -5.29
N ALA A 109 1.01 -4.13 -6.24
CA ALA A 109 1.43 -2.97 -7.05
C ALA A 109 1.87 -3.43 -8.45
N GLY A 110 2.01 -2.50 -9.41
CA GLY A 110 2.23 -2.84 -10.80
C GLY A 110 1.02 -3.54 -11.43
N CYS A 111 -0.19 -3.25 -10.96
CA CYS A 111 -1.40 -3.95 -11.36
C CYS A 111 -2.04 -3.31 -12.59
N ARG A 112 -2.09 -4.05 -13.70
CA ARG A 112 -2.82 -3.67 -14.91
C ARG A 112 -4.22 -4.30 -14.98
N PRO A 113 -5.26 -3.50 -15.30
CA PRO A 113 -6.62 -4.01 -15.44
C PRO A 113 -6.73 -4.94 -16.65
N ARG A 114 -7.49 -6.02 -16.49
CA ARG A 114 -7.81 -6.96 -17.57
C ARG A 114 -9.32 -7.11 -17.70
N PRO A 115 -9.90 -6.99 -18.91
CA PRO A 115 -11.34 -7.19 -19.08
C PRO A 115 -11.77 -8.58 -18.58
N GLN A 116 -12.76 -8.61 -17.70
CA GLN A 116 -13.38 -9.81 -17.11
C GLN A 116 -12.40 -10.77 -16.40
N ARG A 117 -11.21 -10.31 -16.01
CA ARG A 117 -10.18 -11.11 -15.34
C ARG A 117 -9.60 -10.35 -14.16
N PRO A 118 -9.03 -11.05 -13.14
CA PRO A 118 -8.27 -10.39 -12.10
C PRO A 118 -7.16 -9.53 -12.68
N TYR A 119 -6.78 -8.48 -11.95
CA TYR A 119 -5.64 -7.64 -12.31
C TYR A 119 -4.39 -8.52 -12.45
N GLN A 120 -3.54 -8.18 -13.42
CA GLN A 120 -2.20 -8.74 -13.49
C GLN A 120 -1.26 -7.77 -12.78
N CYS A 121 -0.71 -8.20 -11.65
CA CYS A 121 0.20 -7.42 -10.83
C CYS A 121 1.61 -7.98 -10.92
N GLU A 122 2.59 -7.09 -11.01
CA GLU A 122 4.01 -7.45 -10.89
C GLU A 122 4.34 -7.85 -9.46
N LEU A 123 3.83 -7.10 -8.47
CA LEU A 123 3.94 -7.41 -7.06
C LEU A 123 2.58 -7.76 -6.46
N LYS A 124 2.48 -8.87 -5.73
CA LYS A 124 1.28 -9.30 -5.03
C LYS A 124 1.60 -10.12 -3.78
N GLY A 125 0.70 -10.08 -2.81
CA GLY A 125 0.64 -11.01 -1.69
C GLY A 125 -0.59 -11.92 -1.81
N GLY A 126 -0.41 -13.16 -1.39
CA GLY A 126 -1.39 -14.25 -1.38
C GLY A 126 -2.11 -14.41 -0.05
#